data_AF-A0A0Q7FDB9-F1
#
_entry.id   AF-A0A0Q7FDB9-F1
#
_cell.length_a   1.000
_cell.length_b   1.000
_cell.length_c   1.000
_cell.angle_alpha   90.00
_cell.angle_beta   90.00
_cell.angle_gamma   90.00
#
_symmetry.space_group_name_H-M   'P 1'
#
loop_
_entity.id
_entity.type
_entity.pdbx_description
1 polymer ?
#
loop_
_entity_poly.entity_id
_entity_poly.type
_entity_poly.pdbx_seq_one_letter_code
_entity_poly.pdbx_strand_id
1 'polypeptide(L)'
;MSLRRAFEAEHARRDAARHAREEAERRQQEEDLARAEQLFSALSDDDGFLKEKGLTLDLRRYTVSLNHEDYLIDAYFESGTASIRAADKRTATTATAAPRKQQTVNTVEEALEVMAQYLADETN
;
A
#
# COMPACT_ATOMS: atom_id res chain seq x y z
N MET A 1 6.03 21.70 45.93
CA MET A 1 5.55 21.66 44.53
C MET A 1 4.32 22.56 44.43
N SER A 2 4.20 23.44 43.43
CA SER A 2 3.02 24.30 43.26
C SER A 2 2.15 23.81 42.10
N LEU A 3 0.85 24.13 42.13
CA LEU A 3 -0.09 23.81 41.05
C LEU A 3 0.40 24.33 39.68
N ARG A 4 0.96 25.55 39.64
CA ARG A 4 1.55 26.12 38.42
C ARG A 4 2.67 25.25 37.85
N ARG A 5 3.59 24.76 38.69
CA ARG A 5 4.69 23.88 38.24
C ARG A 5 4.18 22.52 37.77
N ALA A 6 3.15 21.98 38.42
CA ALA A 6 2.52 20.73 37.99
C ALA A 6 1.81 20.89 36.63
N PHE A 7 1.10 22.01 36.43
CA PHE A 7 0.43 22.32 35.17
C PHE A 7 1.42 22.52 34.01
N GLU A 8 2.47 23.32 34.21
CA GLU A 8 3.50 23.57 33.19
C GLU A 8 4.22 22.26 32.79
N ALA A 9 4.51 21.38 33.76
CA ALA A 9 5.12 20.08 33.49
C ALA A 9 4.20 19.14 32.71
N GLU A 10 2.90 19.10 33.02
CA GLU A 10 1.92 18.29 32.29
C GLU A 10 1.67 18.84 30.88
N HIS A 11 1.60 20.17 30.72
CA HIS A 11 1.46 20.81 29.41
C HIS A 11 2.64 20.46 28.51
N ALA A 12 3.87 20.63 29.01
CA ALA A 12 5.08 20.27 28.27
C ALA A 12 5.13 18.78 27.87
N ARG A 13 4.66 17.87 28.75
CA ARG A 13 4.55 16.44 28.43
C ARG A 13 3.57 16.17 27.29
N ARG A 14 2.43 16.84 27.28
CA ARG A 14 1.42 16.66 26.22
C ARG A 14 1.87 17.25 24.88
N ASP A 15 2.56 18.37 24.90
CA ASP A 15 3.13 18.96 23.69
C ASP A 15 4.23 18.05 23.12
N ALA A 16 5.14 17.56 23.95
CA ALA A 16 6.15 16.59 23.54
C ALA A 16 5.53 15.30 22.99
N ALA A 17 4.48 14.78 23.63
CA ALA A 17 3.78 13.59 23.17
C ALA A 17 3.05 13.81 21.84
N ARG A 18 2.54 15.02 21.58
CA ARG A 18 1.91 15.38 20.30
C ARG A 18 2.94 15.40 19.17
N HIS A 19 4.06 16.11 19.38
CA HIS A 19 5.14 16.16 18.39
C HIS A 19 5.72 14.77 18.11
N ALA A 20 5.90 13.93 19.14
CA ALA A 20 6.37 12.56 18.94
C ALA A 20 5.41 11.72 18.09
N ARG A 21 4.09 11.90 18.23
CA ARG A 21 3.09 11.22 17.41
C ARG A 21 3.11 11.71 15.97
N GLU A 22 3.15 13.02 15.77
CA GLU A 22 3.25 13.64 14.43
C GLU A 22 4.51 13.17 13.69
N GLU A 23 5.65 13.08 14.38
CA GLU A 23 6.88 12.55 13.80
C GLU A 23 6.80 11.06 13.47
N ALA A 24 6.19 10.26 14.35
CA ALA A 24 5.99 8.83 14.11
C ALA A 24 5.07 8.58 12.90
N GLU A 25 3.96 9.32 12.79
CA GLU A 25 3.05 9.25 11.65
C GLU A 25 3.74 9.65 10.34
N ARG A 26 4.57 10.70 10.37
CA ARG A 26 5.36 11.09 9.19
C ARG A 26 6.34 9.99 8.78
N ARG A 27 7.09 9.41 9.73
CA ARG A 27 8.02 8.31 9.44
C ARG A 27 7.29 7.12 8.85
N GLN A 28 6.13 6.75 9.40
CA GLN A 28 5.33 5.66 8.88
C GLN A 28 4.90 5.90 7.43
N GLN A 29 4.45 7.12 7.12
CA GLN A 29 4.07 7.49 5.75
C GLN A 29 5.26 7.46 4.77
N GLU A 30 6.44 7.87 5.22
CA GLU A 30 7.67 7.81 4.43
C GLU A 30 8.08 6.35 4.17
N GLU A 31 7.98 5.48 5.18
CA GLU A 31 8.26 4.05 5.06
C GLU A 31 7.26 3.34 4.14
N ASP A 32 5.96 3.62 4.27
CA ASP A 32 4.92 3.05 3.42
C ASP A 32 5.11 3.48 1.94
N LEU A 33 5.51 4.74 1.69
CA LEU A 33 5.86 5.22 0.34
C LEU A 33 7.08 4.49 -0.20
N ALA A 34 8.16 4.41 0.58
CA ALA A 34 9.40 3.75 0.15
C ALA A 34 9.16 2.28 -0.22
N ARG A 35 8.27 1.59 0.52
CA ARG A 35 7.88 0.21 0.20
C ARG A 35 7.05 0.10 -1.08
N ALA A 36 6.14 1.03 -1.31
CA ALA A 36 5.37 1.08 -2.56
C ALA A 36 6.28 1.34 -3.77
N GLU A 37 7.24 2.26 -3.65
CA GLU A 37 8.26 2.55 -4.67
C GLU A 37 9.17 1.33 -4.91
N GLN A 38 9.56 0.62 -3.85
CA GLN A 38 10.35 -0.61 -3.97
C GLN A 38 9.60 -1.70 -4.74
N LEU A 39 8.31 -1.92 -4.44
CA LEU A 39 7.48 -2.89 -5.16
C LEU A 39 7.30 -2.47 -6.64
N PHE A 40 7.04 -1.18 -6.88
CA PHE A 40 6.90 -0.66 -8.23
C PHE A 40 8.19 -0.88 -9.05
N SER A 41 9.36 -0.57 -8.47
CA SER A 41 10.65 -0.80 -9.12
C SER A 41 10.81 -2.27 -9.50
N ALA A 42 10.57 -3.19 -8.56
CA ALA A 42 10.70 -4.62 -8.78
C ALA A 42 9.77 -5.14 -9.90
N LEU A 43 8.54 -4.63 -9.98
CA LEU A 43 7.60 -4.99 -11.05
C LEU A 43 7.97 -4.36 -12.40
N SER A 44 8.56 -3.16 -12.38
CA SER A 44 8.93 -2.43 -13.59
C SER A 44 10.20 -2.97 -14.28
N ASP A 45 11.03 -3.72 -13.55
CA ASP A 45 12.25 -4.32 -14.08
C ASP A 45 11.95 -5.34 -15.21
N ASP A 46 10.75 -5.93 -15.21
CA ASP A 46 10.27 -6.89 -16.22
C ASP A 46 9.24 -6.28 -17.19
N ASP A 47 9.51 -5.09 -17.75
CA ASP A 47 8.63 -4.40 -18.72
C ASP A 47 8.23 -5.29 -19.92
N GLY A 48 9.10 -6.21 -20.35
CA GLY A 48 8.79 -7.18 -21.41
C GLY A 48 7.62 -8.11 -21.03
N PHE A 49 7.60 -8.59 -19.79
CA PHE A 49 6.52 -9.43 -19.27
C PHE A 49 5.22 -8.64 -19.11
N LEU A 50 5.31 -7.39 -18.61
CA LEU A 50 4.14 -6.51 -18.51
C LEU A 50 3.47 -6.31 -19.88
N LYS A 51 4.27 -6.06 -20.92
CA LYS A 51 3.78 -5.94 -22.30
C LYS A 51 3.19 -7.24 -22.84
N GLU A 52 3.86 -8.38 -22.63
CA GLU A 52 3.37 -9.70 -23.05
C GLU A 52 1.98 -9.99 -22.46
N LYS A 53 1.76 -9.61 -21.20
CA LYS A 53 0.51 -9.83 -20.47
C LYS A 53 -0.50 -8.70 -20.62
N GLY A 54 -0.22 -7.67 -21.43
CA GLY A 54 -1.13 -6.53 -21.60
C GLY A 54 -1.38 -5.73 -20.31
N LEU A 55 -0.40 -5.75 -19.39
CA LEU A 55 -0.49 -5.09 -18.09
C LEU A 55 0.08 -3.68 -18.16
N THR A 56 -0.61 -2.74 -17.51
CA THR A 56 -0.11 -1.40 -17.23
C THR A 56 0.18 -1.28 -15.75
N LEU A 57 1.43 -0.98 -15.41
CA LEU A 57 1.86 -0.73 -14.03
C LEU A 57 1.69 0.77 -13.70
N ASP A 58 1.04 1.08 -12.59
CA ASP A 58 0.84 2.45 -12.08
C ASP A 58 1.21 2.52 -10.59
N LEU A 59 1.72 3.68 -10.16
CA LEU A 59 2.01 3.99 -8.76
C LEU A 59 1.28 5.26 -8.37
N ARG A 60 0.35 5.16 -7.40
CA ARG A 60 -0.39 6.28 -6.83
C ARG A 60 -0.15 6.36 -5.34
N ARG A 61 0.77 7.23 -4.93
CA ARG A 61 1.15 7.46 -3.54
C ARG A 61 1.59 6.16 -2.84
N TYR A 62 0.68 5.47 -2.15
CA TYR A 62 0.97 4.20 -1.46
C TYR A 62 0.36 2.97 -2.16
N THR A 63 -0.20 3.14 -3.36
CA THR A 63 -0.84 2.05 -4.11
C THR A 63 -0.06 1.74 -5.38
N VAL A 64 0.35 0.48 -5.54
CA VAL A 64 0.89 -0.07 -6.79
C VAL A 64 -0.21 -0.87 -7.48
N SER A 65 -0.47 -0.61 -8.75
CA SER A 65 -1.57 -1.20 -9.50
C SER A 65 -1.08 -1.86 -10.77
N LEU A 66 -1.43 -3.14 -10.96
CA LEU A 66 -1.37 -3.85 -12.24
C LEU A 66 -2.75 -3.82 -12.89
N ASN A 67 -2.87 -3.01 -13.93
CA ASN A 67 -4.10 -2.86 -14.70
C ASN A 67 -4.07 -3.73 -15.95
N HIS A 68 -5.04 -4.61 -16.08
CA HIS A 68 -5.40 -5.28 -17.31
C HIS A 68 -6.75 -4.74 -17.83
N GLU A 69 -7.13 -5.07 -19.07
CA GLU A 69 -8.47 -4.78 -19.59
C GLU A 69 -9.56 -5.49 -18.77
N ASP A 70 -9.30 -6.75 -18.41
CA ASP A 70 -10.24 -7.62 -17.73
C ASP A 70 -10.21 -7.58 -16.20
N TYR A 71 -9.10 -7.18 -15.59
CA TYR A 71 -8.91 -7.25 -14.14
C TYR A 71 -7.98 -6.16 -13.63
N LEU A 72 -7.95 -6.01 -12.31
CA LEU A 72 -7.06 -5.09 -11.59
C LEU A 72 -6.47 -5.82 -10.38
N ILE A 73 -5.17 -5.70 -10.18
CA ILE A 73 -4.50 -6.14 -8.96
C ILE A 73 -3.84 -4.92 -8.33
N ASP A 74 -4.23 -4.57 -7.11
CA ASP A 74 -3.64 -3.45 -6.35
C ASP A 74 -2.91 -3.97 -5.12
N ALA A 75 -1.79 -3.33 -4.79
CA ALA A 75 -1.13 -3.43 -3.49
C ALA A 75 -1.14 -2.04 -2.83
N TYR A 76 -1.86 -1.88 -1.71
CA TYR A 76 -1.93 -0.65 -0.95
C TYR A 76 -1.14 -0.77 0.35
N PHE A 77 -0.15 0.11 0.55
CA PHE A 77 0.68 0.15 1.74
C PHE A 77 0.10 1.15 2.75
N GLU A 78 -0.11 0.69 3.98
CA GLU A 78 -0.58 1.52 5.07
C GLU A 78 -0.20 0.90 6.40
N SER A 79 0.30 1.74 7.30
CA SER A 79 0.62 1.38 8.69
C SER A 79 1.56 0.16 8.78
N GLY A 80 2.53 0.08 7.88
CA GLY A 80 3.54 -0.99 7.87
C GLY A 80 3.03 -2.33 7.32
N THR A 81 1.83 -2.36 6.76
CA THR A 81 1.26 -3.54 6.10
C THR A 81 0.93 -3.22 4.64
N ALA A 82 0.84 -4.26 3.81
CA ALA A 82 0.35 -4.14 2.45
C ALA A 82 -0.94 -4.94 2.30
N SER A 83 -2.00 -4.30 1.81
CA SER A 83 -3.25 -4.94 1.43
C SER A 83 -3.27 -5.17 -0.08
N ILE A 84 -3.20 -6.43 -0.50
CA ILE A 84 -3.22 -6.83 -1.89
C ILE A 84 -4.63 -7.27 -2.23
N ARG A 85 -5.20 -6.73 -3.30
CA ARG A 85 -6.55 -7.06 -3.76
C ARG A 85 -6.57 -7.34 -5.25
N ALA A 86 -7.44 -8.26 -5.67
CA ALA A 86 -7.75 -8.50 -7.06
C ALA A 86 -9.24 -8.21 -7.32
N ALA A 87 -9.54 -7.51 -8.40
CA ALA A 87 -10.87 -7.15 -8.83
C ALA A 87 -11.12 -7.55 -10.29
N ASP A 88 -12.32 -8.04 -10.58
CA ASP A 88 -12.78 -8.29 -11.95
C ASP A 88 -13.26 -7.00 -12.59
N LYS A 89 -12.90 -6.74 -13.85
CA LYS A 89 -13.53 -5.70 -14.67
C LYS A 89 -14.59 -6.28 -15.61
N ARG A 90 -14.54 -7.58 -15.95
CA ARG A 90 -15.49 -8.22 -16.88
C ARG A 90 -16.93 -8.18 -16.37
N THR A 91 -17.10 -8.29 -15.05
CA THR A 91 -18.41 -8.33 -14.38
C THR A 91 -18.75 -7.02 -13.68
N ALA A 92 -17.88 -6.02 -13.76
CA ALA A 92 -18.04 -4.73 -13.11
C ALA A 92 -19.00 -3.83 -13.89
N THR A 93 -20.23 -3.68 -13.40
CA THR A 93 -21.19 -2.70 -13.94
C THR A 93 -20.94 -1.27 -13.45
N THR A 94 -20.00 -1.08 -12.52
CA THR A 94 -19.56 0.21 -11.97
C THR A 94 -18.04 0.30 -11.95
N ALA A 95 -17.49 1.52 -11.95
CA ALA A 95 -16.03 1.79 -11.99
C ALA A 95 -15.22 1.22 -10.79
N THR A 96 -15.91 0.69 -9.78
CA THR A 96 -15.32 0.06 -8.59
C THR A 96 -15.96 -1.30 -8.37
N ALA A 97 -15.44 -2.33 -9.03
CA ALA A 97 -15.80 -3.71 -8.76
C ALA A 97 -15.39 -4.08 -7.32
N ALA A 98 -16.22 -4.85 -6.61
CA ALA A 98 -15.84 -5.37 -5.31
C ALA A 98 -14.63 -6.34 -5.47
N PRO A 99 -13.63 -6.28 -4.57
CA PRO A 99 -12.48 -7.17 -4.66
C PRO A 99 -12.92 -8.63 -4.49
N ARG A 100 -12.51 -9.50 -5.42
CA ARG A 100 -12.77 -10.95 -5.38
C ARG A 100 -11.83 -11.67 -4.42
N LYS A 101 -10.60 -11.17 -4.31
CA LYS A 101 -9.56 -11.68 -3.41
C LYS A 101 -8.91 -10.51 -2.70
N GLN A 102 -8.60 -10.71 -1.42
CA GLN A 102 -7.83 -9.76 -0.63
C GLN A 102 -6.95 -10.50 0.36
N GLN A 103 -5.70 -10.06 0.50
CA GLN A 103 -4.76 -10.58 1.47
C GLN A 103 -3.92 -9.45 2.05
N THR A 104 -3.57 -9.55 3.32
CA THR A 104 -2.70 -8.59 3.99
C THR A 104 -1.36 -9.26 4.29
N VAL A 105 -0.27 -8.57 3.98
CA VAL A 105 1.10 -9.04 4.15
C VAL A 105 1.96 -7.97 4.79
N ASN A 106 3.12 -8.35 5.31
CA ASN A 106 3.96 -7.45 6.09
C ASN A 106 5.23 -7.02 5.34
N THR A 107 5.61 -7.71 4.26
CA THR A 107 6.82 -7.40 3.49
C THR A 107 6.51 -7.06 2.03
N VAL A 108 7.48 -6.46 1.33
CA VAL A 108 7.38 -6.19 -0.11
C VAL A 108 7.49 -7.49 -0.92
N GLU A 109 8.31 -8.43 -0.46
CA GLU A 109 8.49 -9.75 -1.08
C GLU A 109 7.20 -10.57 -1.05
N GLU A 110 6.55 -10.66 0.12
CA GLU A 110 5.24 -11.32 0.25
C GLU A 110 4.19 -10.63 -0.65
N ALA A 111 4.24 -9.30 -0.78
CA ALA A 111 3.31 -8.58 -1.65
C ALA A 111 3.52 -8.96 -3.13
N LEU A 112 4.77 -9.06 -3.57
CA LEU A 112 5.13 -9.50 -4.91
C LEU A 112 4.65 -10.93 -5.18
N GLU A 113 4.86 -11.85 -4.24
CA GLU A 113 4.40 -13.24 -4.34
C GLU A 113 2.87 -13.33 -4.47
N VAL A 114 2.12 -12.60 -3.64
CA VAL A 114 0.66 -12.60 -3.69
C VAL A 114 0.15 -11.98 -4.99
N MET A 115 0.76 -10.89 -5.46
CA MET A 115 0.39 -10.30 -6.75
C MET A 115 0.67 -11.27 -7.91
N ALA A 116 1.78 -11.99 -7.88
CA ALA A 116 2.10 -13.02 -8.87
C ALA A 116 1.09 -14.18 -8.84
N GLN A 117 0.68 -14.63 -7.64
CA GLN A 117 -0.36 -15.64 -7.49
C GLN A 117 -1.69 -15.18 -8.08
N TYR A 118 -2.12 -13.96 -7.76
CA TYR A 118 -3.36 -13.40 -8.31
C TYR A 118 -3.29 -13.24 -9.81
N LEU A 119 -2.14 -12.84 -10.36
CA LEU A 119 -1.94 -12.75 -11.80
C LEU A 119 -2.04 -14.15 -12.45
N ALA A 120 -1.37 -15.16 -11.90
CA ALA A 120 -1.44 -16.53 -12.39
C ALA A 120 -2.89 -17.06 -12.42
N ASP A 121 -3.66 -16.79 -11.36
CA ASP A 121 -5.06 -17.18 -11.26
C ASP A 121 -5.97 -16.52 -12.30
N GLU A 122 -5.65 -15.30 -12.76
CA GLU A 122 -6.43 -14.58 -13.79
C GLU A 122 -6.02 -14.93 -15.23
N THR A 123 -4.81 -15.49 -15.42
CA THR A 123 -4.27 -15.89 -16.73
C THR A 123 -4.48 -17.35 -17.11
N ASN A 124 -4.99 -18.18 -16.19
CA ASN A 124 -5.42 -19.56 -16.46
C ASN A 124 -6.85 -19.60 -16.98
#